data_AF-A0A3M7B9R3-F1
#
_entry.id   AF-A0A3M7B9R3-F1
#
_cell.length_a   1.000
_cell.length_b   1.000
_cell.length_c   1.000
_cell.angle_alpha   90.00
_cell.angle_beta   90.00
_cell.angle_gamma   90.00
#
_symmetry.space_group_name_H-M   'P 1'
#
loop_
_entity.id
_entity.type
_entity.pdbx_description
1 polymer ?
#
loop_
_entity_poly.entity_id
_entity_poly.type
_entity_poly.pdbx_seq_one_letter_code
_entity_poly.pdbx_strand_id
1 'polypeptide(L)'
;MGDALTAHRENEIQNLVQAGAPESTALKPLTIWTSTRRRTVETAEYLSTLGFRVRQRSQMSQLNPGVCEKMSERRIREMFPDEVAKHDQDPYHHRYPRAESYHDLAVRLEPIILELEREQNDLLIIAHESVLRVLYGYLMACSAQDIPNLSFPRDEIIEIIPASYNNESRRIHIPGLPQKLIPASPEDIRIPVPPSVVPSGAVSPMSGLGTPAHGTQTPESSGKEAGGLPLRRAGGAPPADPKS
;
A
#
# COMPACT_ATOMS: atom_id res chain seq x y z
N MET A 1 -10.55 15.38 0.86
CA MET A 1 -10.54 13.97 0.41
C MET A 1 -11.78 13.68 -0.43
N GLY A 2 -13.00 13.79 0.10
CA GLY A 2 -14.21 13.44 -0.64
C GLY A 2 -14.35 14.19 -1.98
N ASP A 3 -14.13 15.50 -2.00
CA ASP A 3 -14.16 16.27 -3.26
C ASP A 3 -13.12 15.80 -4.28
N ALA A 4 -11.90 15.51 -3.84
CA ALA A 4 -10.83 15.02 -4.71
C ALA A 4 -11.15 13.64 -5.29
N LEU A 5 -11.74 12.74 -4.49
CA LEU A 5 -12.20 11.44 -4.93
C LEU A 5 -13.34 11.57 -5.96
N THR A 6 -14.34 12.39 -5.68
CA THR A 6 -15.48 12.61 -6.59
C THR A 6 -14.99 13.22 -7.91
N ALA A 7 -14.16 14.27 -7.86
CA ALA A 7 -13.60 14.89 -9.06
C ALA A 7 -12.74 13.91 -9.88
N HIS A 8 -11.96 13.05 -9.21
CA HIS A 8 -11.19 12.02 -9.90
C HIS A 8 -12.10 11.03 -10.65
N ARG A 9 -13.14 10.51 -9.98
CA ARG A 9 -14.10 9.58 -10.59
C ARG A 9 -14.90 10.21 -11.72
N GLU A 10 -15.29 11.47 -11.59
CA GLU A 10 -15.96 12.21 -12.67
C GLU A 10 -15.07 12.33 -13.91
N ASN A 11 -13.78 12.61 -13.73
CA ASN A 11 -12.83 12.65 -14.84
C ASN A 11 -12.66 11.27 -15.50
N GLU A 12 -12.61 10.18 -14.71
CA GLU A 12 -12.55 8.82 -15.26
C GLU A 12 -13.79 8.46 -16.06
N ILE A 13 -14.99 8.79 -15.55
CA ILE A 13 -16.25 8.60 -16.26
C ILE A 13 -16.21 9.34 -17.59
N GLN A 14 -15.80 10.61 -17.61
CA GLN A 14 -15.71 11.39 -18.83
C GLN A 14 -14.75 10.76 -19.86
N ASN A 15 -13.59 10.29 -19.41
CA ASN A 15 -12.61 9.63 -20.28
C ASN A 15 -13.18 8.32 -20.87
N LEU A 16 -13.88 7.52 -20.07
CA LEU A 16 -14.49 6.27 -20.52
C LEU A 16 -15.66 6.50 -21.48
N VAL A 17 -16.50 7.51 -21.21
CA VAL A 17 -17.59 7.91 -22.10
C VAL A 17 -17.04 8.43 -23.43
N GLN A 18 -15.97 9.23 -23.41
CA GLN A 18 -15.27 9.66 -24.63
C GLN A 18 -14.68 8.48 -25.41
N ALA A 19 -14.22 7.43 -24.73
CA ALA A 19 -13.77 6.19 -25.33
C ALA A 19 -14.92 5.27 -25.81
N GLY A 20 -16.18 5.67 -25.64
CA GLY A 20 -17.37 4.98 -26.15
C GLY A 20 -18.12 4.11 -25.14
N ALA A 21 -17.79 4.18 -23.84
CA ALA A 21 -18.57 3.50 -22.81
C ALA A 21 -19.92 4.19 -22.58
N PRO A 22 -21.02 3.44 -22.32
CA PRO A 22 -22.28 4.02 -21.90
C PRO A 22 -22.13 4.72 -20.54
N GLU A 23 -22.66 5.94 -20.41
CA GLU A 23 -22.58 6.74 -19.18
C GLU A 23 -23.12 5.99 -17.95
N SER A 24 -24.21 5.24 -18.12
CA SER A 24 -24.84 4.44 -17.06
C SER A 24 -24.00 3.26 -16.55
N THR A 25 -22.96 2.85 -17.29
CA THR A 25 -22.06 1.75 -16.93
C THR A 25 -20.60 2.15 -16.94
N ALA A 26 -20.30 3.45 -17.01
CA ALA A 26 -18.95 3.96 -17.15
C ALA A 26 -18.06 3.58 -15.95
N LEU A 27 -18.60 3.63 -14.73
CA LEU A 27 -17.94 3.10 -13.54
C LEU A 27 -18.87 2.21 -12.74
N LYS A 28 -18.26 1.31 -11.97
CA LYS A 28 -18.99 0.48 -11.03
C LYS A 28 -19.40 1.32 -9.80
N PRO A 29 -20.45 0.91 -9.07
CA PRO A 29 -20.78 1.54 -7.79
C PRO A 29 -19.58 1.53 -6.85
N LEU A 30 -19.42 2.58 -6.03
CA LEU A 30 -18.36 2.65 -5.02
C LEU A 30 -18.88 2.17 -3.66
N THR A 31 -18.23 1.17 -3.08
CA THR A 31 -18.41 0.75 -1.68
C THR A 31 -17.25 1.25 -0.84
N ILE A 32 -17.52 1.63 0.41
CA ILE A 32 -16.50 2.15 1.33
C ILE A 32 -16.36 1.19 2.50
N TRP A 33 -15.13 0.75 2.79
CA TRP A 33 -14.82 -0.01 3.99
C TRP A 33 -14.06 0.83 5.00
N THR A 34 -14.41 0.66 6.27
CA THR A 34 -13.81 1.37 7.41
C THR A 34 -13.50 0.40 8.54
N SER A 35 -12.53 0.75 9.39
CA SER A 35 -12.46 0.13 10.72
C SER A 35 -13.55 0.69 11.64
N THR A 36 -13.73 0.09 12.82
CA THR A 36 -14.64 0.59 13.86
C THR A 36 -14.05 1.76 14.67
N ARG A 37 -12.84 2.23 14.35
CA ARG A 37 -12.21 3.34 15.07
C ARG A 37 -12.83 4.66 14.64
N ARG A 38 -13.05 5.53 15.62
CA ARG A 38 -13.66 6.86 15.42
C ARG A 38 -13.06 7.64 14.24
N ARG A 39 -11.73 7.71 14.12
CA ARG A 39 -11.06 8.45 13.03
C ARG A 39 -11.39 7.95 11.61
N THR A 40 -11.57 6.65 11.41
CA THR A 40 -11.95 6.10 10.09
C THR A 40 -13.44 6.28 9.83
N VAL A 41 -14.27 6.14 10.87
CA VAL A 41 -15.72 6.34 10.78
C VAL A 41 -16.06 7.80 10.46
N GLU A 42 -15.52 8.77 11.20
CA GLU A 42 -15.73 10.21 10.96
C GLU A 42 -15.30 10.63 9.55
N THR A 43 -14.22 10.06 9.03
CA THR A 43 -13.76 10.34 7.66
C THR A 43 -14.75 9.81 6.61
N ALA A 44 -15.38 8.66 6.87
CA ALA A 44 -16.36 8.06 5.97
C ALA A 44 -17.77 8.68 6.10
N GLU A 45 -18.09 9.35 7.21
CA GLU A 45 -19.39 9.99 7.42
C GLU A 45 -19.70 10.98 6.30
N TYR A 46 -18.73 11.83 5.92
CA TYR A 46 -18.90 12.76 4.80
C TYR A 46 -19.30 12.03 3.51
N LEU A 47 -18.61 10.95 3.17
CA LEU A 47 -18.94 10.15 1.98
C LEU A 47 -20.30 9.45 2.10
N SER A 48 -20.69 9.04 3.30
CA SER A 48 -22.04 8.52 3.55
C SER A 48 -23.12 9.57 3.27
N THR A 49 -22.87 10.86 3.59
CA THR A 49 -23.83 11.94 3.28
C THR A 49 -24.00 12.17 1.77
N LEU A 50 -23.00 11.80 0.97
CA LEU A 50 -23.06 11.81 -0.50
C LEU A 50 -23.78 10.58 -1.08
N GLY A 51 -24.27 9.66 -0.23
CA GLY A 51 -25.02 8.47 -0.66
C GLY A 51 -24.17 7.22 -0.90
N PHE A 52 -22.85 7.26 -0.63
CA PHE A 52 -22.01 6.08 -0.77
C PHE A 52 -22.28 5.02 0.31
N ARG A 53 -22.22 3.75 -0.07
CA ARG A 53 -22.45 2.63 0.86
C ARG A 53 -21.22 2.40 1.74
N VAL A 54 -21.33 2.71 3.03
CA VAL A 54 -20.27 2.46 4.02
C VAL A 54 -20.50 1.14 4.76
N ARG A 55 -19.45 0.33 4.88
CA ARG A 55 -19.43 -0.90 5.68
C ARG A 55 -18.28 -0.87 6.69
N GLN A 56 -18.59 -1.18 7.94
CA GLN A 56 -17.58 -1.28 8.99
C GLN A 56 -17.05 -2.72 9.09
N ARG A 57 -15.76 -2.85 9.36
CA ARG A 57 -15.02 -4.12 9.52
C ARG A 57 -14.15 -4.03 10.76
N SER A 58 -14.51 -4.75 11.82
CA SER A 58 -13.76 -4.73 13.08
C SER A 58 -12.34 -5.28 12.92
N GLN A 59 -12.14 -6.23 12.00
CA GLN A 59 -10.85 -6.81 11.64
C GLN A 59 -9.89 -5.80 10.98
N MET A 60 -10.38 -4.65 10.51
CA MET A 60 -9.55 -3.58 9.96
C MET A 60 -9.09 -2.58 11.03
N SER A 61 -9.24 -2.91 12.32
CA SER A 61 -8.68 -2.12 13.41
C SER A 61 -7.16 -2.09 13.34
N GLN A 62 -6.56 -0.97 13.73
CA GLN A 62 -5.11 -0.77 13.80
C GLN A 62 -4.42 -1.91 14.55
N LEU A 63 -3.15 -2.16 14.19
CA LEU A 63 -2.25 -3.04 14.94
C LEU A 63 -2.27 -2.68 16.42
N ASN A 64 -2.47 -3.68 17.27
CA ASN A 64 -2.50 -3.51 18.72
C ASN A 64 -1.09 -3.28 19.27
N PRO A 65 -0.81 -2.12 19.88
CA PRO A 65 0.51 -1.77 20.40
C PRO A 65 0.86 -2.44 21.74
N GLY A 66 -0.09 -3.12 22.38
CA GLY A 66 0.13 -3.77 23.67
C GLY A 66 0.59 -2.82 24.76
N VAL A 67 1.65 -3.18 25.48
CA VAL A 67 2.18 -2.33 26.56
C VAL A 67 2.77 -1.01 26.11
N CYS A 68 3.07 -0.87 24.82
CA CYS A 68 3.64 0.36 24.25
C CYS A 68 2.56 1.39 23.88
N GLU A 69 1.28 1.14 24.18
CA GLU A 69 0.21 2.09 23.94
C GLU A 69 0.49 3.44 24.64
N LYS A 70 0.37 4.55 23.89
CA LYS A 70 0.62 5.94 24.36
C LYS A 70 2.05 6.20 24.86
N MET A 71 3.02 5.35 24.52
CA MET A 71 4.43 5.63 24.78
C MET A 71 5.06 6.32 23.57
N SER A 72 5.92 7.31 23.83
CA SER A 72 6.77 7.88 22.79
C SER A 72 7.88 6.90 22.41
N GLU A 73 8.39 6.98 21.18
CA GLU A 73 9.45 6.12 20.69
C GLU A 73 10.69 6.16 21.60
N ARG A 74 11.08 7.37 22.05
CA ARG A 74 12.18 7.56 23.00
C ARG A 74 11.96 6.72 24.26
N ARG A 75 10.75 6.75 24.82
CA ARG A 75 10.39 6.00 26.03
C ARG A 75 10.39 4.49 25.79
N ILE A 76 9.96 4.03 24.61
CA ILE A 76 10.00 2.60 24.25
C ILE A 76 11.45 2.11 24.20
N ARG A 77 12.36 2.86 23.55
CA ARG A 77 13.79 2.54 23.49
C ARG A 77 14.45 2.52 24.88
N GLU A 78 14.05 3.42 25.77
CA GLU A 78 14.54 3.47 27.15
C GLU A 78 14.00 2.33 28.02
N MET A 79 12.72 1.99 27.89
CA MET A 79 12.06 0.99 28.76
C MET A 79 12.19 -0.45 28.27
N PHE A 80 12.29 -0.67 26.96
CA PHE A 80 12.33 -1.99 26.34
C PHE A 80 13.47 -2.12 25.30
N PRO A 81 14.73 -1.84 25.67
CA PRO A 81 15.84 -1.85 24.71
C PRO A 81 16.02 -3.20 24.02
N ASP A 82 15.84 -4.31 24.75
CA ASP A 82 15.96 -5.66 24.20
C ASP A 82 14.86 -5.98 23.18
N GLU A 83 13.64 -5.49 23.40
CA GLU A 83 12.53 -5.68 22.47
C GLU A 83 12.74 -4.84 21.20
N VAL A 84 13.27 -3.62 21.34
CA VAL A 84 13.66 -2.80 20.18
C VAL A 84 14.73 -3.52 19.36
N ALA A 85 15.77 -4.08 19.98
CA ALA A 85 16.81 -4.80 19.26
C ALA A 85 16.28 -6.03 18.49
N LYS A 86 15.29 -6.74 19.05
CA LYS A 86 14.61 -7.86 18.38
C LYS A 86 13.71 -7.36 17.24
N HIS A 87 12.98 -6.27 17.47
CA HIS A 87 12.15 -5.65 16.45
C HIS A 87 12.98 -5.18 15.26
N ASP A 88 14.14 -4.57 15.48
CA ASP A 88 15.01 -4.09 14.42
C ASP A 88 15.56 -5.24 13.54
N GLN A 89 15.67 -6.45 14.10
CA GLN A 89 16.10 -7.65 13.38
C GLN A 89 14.99 -8.28 12.52
N ASP A 90 13.76 -8.30 13.02
CA ASP A 90 12.61 -8.86 12.31
C ASP A 90 11.32 -8.09 12.65
N PRO A 91 11.11 -6.92 12.02
CA PRO A 91 9.99 -6.04 12.36
C PRO A 91 8.63 -6.63 11.96
N TYR A 92 8.62 -7.62 11.06
CA TYR A 92 7.37 -8.22 10.59
C TYR A 92 6.81 -9.24 11.60
N HIS A 93 7.68 -10.08 12.15
CA HIS A 93 7.25 -11.14 13.08
C HIS A 93 7.37 -10.73 14.55
N HIS A 94 8.21 -9.74 14.88
CA HIS A 94 8.40 -9.35 16.27
C HIS A 94 7.12 -8.84 16.93
N ARG A 95 6.89 -9.26 18.17
CA ARG A 95 5.73 -8.90 18.97
C ARG A 95 6.20 -8.33 20.31
N TYR A 96 5.90 -7.06 20.54
CA TYR A 96 6.07 -6.45 21.86
C TYR A 96 5.16 -7.11 22.90
N PRO A 97 5.45 -7.00 24.21
CA PRO A 97 4.61 -7.60 25.24
C PRO A 97 3.13 -7.17 25.10
N ARG A 98 2.24 -8.15 25.01
CA ARG A 98 0.78 -7.97 24.82
C ARG A 98 0.37 -7.22 23.53
N ALA A 99 1.28 -7.07 22.57
CA ALA A 99 1.03 -6.42 21.27
C ALA A 99 0.68 -7.45 20.19
N GLU A 100 0.37 -6.96 18.98
CA GLU A 100 0.33 -7.72 17.73
C GLU A 100 1.61 -7.46 16.91
N SER A 101 2.06 -8.45 16.13
CA SER A 101 3.04 -8.24 15.05
C SER A 101 2.34 -7.93 13.71
N TYR A 102 3.09 -7.57 12.67
CA TYR A 102 2.51 -7.46 11.32
C TYR A 102 2.02 -8.82 10.80
N HIS A 103 2.69 -9.91 11.17
CA HIS A 103 2.21 -11.25 10.89
C HIS A 103 0.83 -11.53 11.52
N ASP A 104 0.64 -11.17 12.80
CA ASP A 104 -0.65 -11.32 13.48
C ASP A 104 -1.74 -10.50 12.79
N LEU A 105 -1.40 -9.27 12.39
CA LEU A 105 -2.32 -8.41 11.65
C LEU A 105 -2.67 -8.99 10.27
N ALA A 106 -1.71 -9.59 9.56
CA ALA A 106 -1.93 -10.25 8.28
C ALA A 106 -2.90 -11.42 8.40
N VAL A 107 -2.68 -12.31 9.37
CA VAL A 107 -3.60 -13.42 9.67
C VAL A 107 -5.00 -12.90 10.00
N ARG A 108 -5.10 -11.83 10.81
CA ARG A 108 -6.38 -11.20 11.14
C ARG A 108 -7.09 -10.60 9.92
N LEU A 109 -6.35 -10.16 8.90
CA LEU A 109 -6.88 -9.57 7.68
C LEU A 109 -7.20 -10.59 6.58
N GLU A 110 -6.84 -11.87 6.73
CA GLU A 110 -7.17 -12.91 5.74
C GLU A 110 -8.65 -12.92 5.32
N PRO A 111 -9.65 -12.86 6.24
CA PRO A 111 -11.05 -12.83 5.84
C PRO A 111 -11.44 -11.57 5.06
N ILE A 112 -10.75 -10.44 5.34
CA ILE A 112 -10.98 -9.17 4.64
C ILE A 112 -10.40 -9.22 3.23
N ILE A 113 -9.24 -9.83 3.06
CA ILE A 113 -8.63 -10.07 1.74
C ILE A 113 -9.53 -10.97 0.90
N LEU A 114 -10.05 -12.06 1.47
CA LEU A 114 -10.99 -12.94 0.75
C LEU A 114 -12.29 -12.24 0.35
N GLU A 115 -12.78 -11.31 1.17
CA GLU A 115 -13.94 -10.47 0.82
C GLU A 115 -13.57 -9.47 -0.29
N LEU A 116 -12.36 -8.91 -0.24
CA LEU A 116 -11.85 -7.93 -1.21
C LEU A 116 -11.77 -8.55 -2.61
N GLU A 117 -11.19 -9.74 -2.72
CA GLU A 117 -11.08 -10.50 -3.98
C GLU A 117 -12.46 -10.88 -4.58
N ARG A 118 -13.51 -10.88 -3.76
CA ARG A 118 -14.89 -11.18 -4.19
C ARG A 118 -15.71 -9.93 -4.50
N GLU A 119 -15.23 -8.75 -4.14
CA GLU A 119 -15.94 -7.49 -4.37
C GLU A 119 -15.86 -7.14 -5.86
N GLN A 120 -17.03 -7.07 -6.51
CA GLN A 120 -17.08 -6.75 -7.94
C GLN A 120 -17.10 -5.25 -8.19
N ASN A 121 -17.56 -4.47 -7.20
CA ASN A 121 -17.70 -3.03 -7.22
C ASN A 121 -16.35 -2.33 -7.00
N ASP A 122 -16.30 -1.03 -7.25
CA ASP A 122 -15.16 -0.23 -6.85
C ASP A 122 -15.15 -0.15 -5.31
N LEU A 123 -13.95 -0.21 -4.72
CA LEU A 123 -13.78 -0.26 -3.28
C LEU A 123 -12.84 0.84 -2.80
N LEU A 124 -13.33 1.69 -1.89
CA LEU A 124 -12.51 2.62 -1.13
C LEU A 124 -12.27 2.07 0.29
N ILE A 125 -11.01 1.91 0.66
CA ILE A 125 -10.62 1.49 2.01
C ILE A 125 -10.10 2.67 2.81
N ILE A 126 -10.76 2.99 3.92
CA ILE A 126 -10.32 4.00 4.89
C ILE A 126 -9.87 3.28 6.15
N ALA A 127 -8.55 3.16 6.33
CA ALA A 127 -7.94 2.37 7.39
C ALA A 127 -6.74 3.08 8.05
N HIS A 128 -6.12 2.38 8.98
CA HIS A 128 -4.90 2.83 9.66
C HIS A 128 -3.67 2.43 8.86
N GLU A 129 -2.56 3.16 9.03
CA GLU A 129 -1.31 2.90 8.31
C GLU A 129 -0.87 1.43 8.41
N SER A 130 -0.91 0.81 9.60
CA SER A 130 -0.55 -0.59 9.78
C SER A 130 -1.40 -1.55 8.92
N VAL A 131 -2.69 -1.25 8.74
CA VAL A 131 -3.63 -2.06 7.95
C VAL A 131 -3.39 -1.81 6.47
N LEU A 132 -3.16 -0.56 6.07
CA LEU A 132 -2.83 -0.19 4.69
C LEU A 132 -1.52 -0.86 4.24
N ARG A 133 -0.50 -0.91 5.10
CA ARG A 133 0.76 -1.63 4.84
C ARG A 133 0.54 -3.09 4.48
N VAL A 134 -0.28 -3.80 5.26
CA VAL A 134 -0.55 -5.22 5.02
C VAL A 134 -1.39 -5.44 3.76
N LEU A 135 -2.45 -4.65 3.57
CA LEU A 135 -3.31 -4.76 2.38
C LEU A 135 -2.54 -4.42 1.10
N TYR A 136 -1.77 -3.33 1.11
CA TYR A 136 -0.92 -2.95 -0.02
C TYR A 136 0.18 -4.01 -0.25
N GLY A 137 0.78 -4.52 0.81
CA GLY A 137 1.78 -5.60 0.73
C GLY A 137 1.23 -6.85 0.05
N TYR A 138 -0.01 -7.22 0.34
CA TYR A 138 -0.70 -8.29 -0.36
C TYR A 138 -0.96 -7.94 -1.83
N LEU A 139 -1.61 -6.81 -2.10
CA LEU A 139 -2.03 -6.41 -3.45
C LEU A 139 -0.85 -6.15 -4.40
N MET A 140 0.29 -5.69 -3.89
CA MET A 140 1.48 -5.39 -4.67
C MET A 140 2.57 -6.46 -4.53
N ALA A 141 2.26 -7.61 -3.92
CA ALA A 141 3.17 -8.73 -3.70
C ALA A 141 4.52 -8.31 -3.05
N CYS A 142 4.47 -7.40 -2.08
CA CYS A 142 5.65 -6.96 -1.34
C CYS A 142 6.18 -8.06 -0.42
N SER A 143 7.50 -8.05 -0.16
CA SER A 143 8.09 -8.99 0.79
C SER A 143 7.68 -8.65 2.23
N ALA A 144 7.68 -9.65 3.12
CA ALA A 144 7.40 -9.44 4.54
C ALA A 144 8.37 -8.41 5.18
N GLN A 145 9.60 -8.32 4.68
CA GLN A 145 10.60 -7.36 5.16
C GLN A 145 10.27 -5.91 4.77
N ASP A 146 9.60 -5.70 3.64
CA ASP A 146 9.26 -4.38 3.14
C ASP A 146 7.98 -3.81 3.79
N ILE A 147 7.02 -4.68 4.12
CA ILE A 147 5.71 -4.28 4.64
C ILE A 147 5.78 -3.28 5.81
N PRO A 148 6.62 -3.49 6.85
CA PRO A 148 6.73 -2.55 7.96
C PRO A 148 7.29 -1.17 7.57
N ASN A 149 7.95 -1.06 6.41
CA ASN A 149 8.62 0.15 5.94
C ASN A 149 7.82 0.95 4.90
N LEU A 150 6.68 0.41 4.42
CA LEU A 150 5.81 1.09 3.47
C LEU A 150 5.21 2.37 4.09
N SER A 151 5.22 3.47 3.32
CA SER A 151 4.74 4.78 3.78
C SER A 151 3.45 5.21 3.06
N PHE A 152 2.52 5.75 3.85
CA PHE A 152 1.21 6.22 3.38
C PHE A 152 0.99 7.66 3.86
N PRO A 153 1.38 8.66 3.06
CA PRO A 153 1.07 10.07 3.35
C PRO A 153 -0.43 10.30 3.51
N ARG A 154 -0.81 11.22 4.40
CA ARG A 154 -2.23 11.48 4.73
C ARG A 154 -2.96 12.32 3.66
N ASP A 155 -2.20 12.92 2.76
CA ASP A 155 -2.65 13.80 1.68
C ASP A 155 -2.71 13.10 0.33
N GLU A 156 -2.67 11.77 0.31
CA GLU A 156 -2.73 10.98 -0.91
C GLU A 156 -3.79 9.88 -0.81
N ILE A 157 -4.41 9.57 -1.94
CA ILE A 157 -5.16 8.34 -2.17
C ILE A 157 -4.28 7.45 -3.04
N ILE A 158 -4.13 6.19 -2.64
CA ILE A 158 -3.45 5.18 -3.45
C ILE A 158 -4.53 4.37 -4.16
N GLU A 159 -4.57 4.49 -5.47
CA GLU A 159 -5.40 3.70 -6.35
C GLU A 159 -4.63 2.45 -6.77
N ILE A 160 -5.28 1.29 -6.71
CA ILE A 160 -4.72 0.02 -7.17
C ILE A 160 -5.61 -0.50 -8.29
N ILE A 161 -5.02 -0.73 -9.45
CA ILE A 161 -5.71 -1.20 -10.65
C ILE A 161 -5.29 -2.66 -10.89
N PRO A 162 -6.21 -3.63 -10.74
CA PRO A 162 -5.90 -5.01 -11.00
C PRO A 162 -5.52 -5.25 -12.47
N ALA A 163 -4.39 -5.92 -12.71
CA ALA A 163 -3.98 -6.34 -14.05
C ALA A 163 -3.70 -7.85 -14.09
N SER A 164 -3.49 -8.41 -15.28
CA SER A 164 -3.43 -9.87 -15.47
C SER A 164 -2.28 -10.58 -14.75
N TYR A 165 -1.21 -9.85 -14.41
CA TYR A 165 -0.02 -10.43 -13.77
C TYR A 165 0.36 -9.68 -12.51
N ASN A 166 0.50 -8.36 -12.61
CA ASN A 166 0.85 -7.48 -11.50
C ASN A 166 -0.13 -6.32 -11.45
N ASN A 167 -0.53 -5.94 -10.24
CA ASN A 167 -1.36 -4.76 -10.05
C ASN A 167 -0.54 -3.49 -10.31
N GLU A 168 -1.21 -2.46 -10.83
CA GLU A 168 -0.63 -1.13 -10.98
C GLU A 168 -1.08 -0.24 -9.82
N SER A 169 -0.19 0.62 -9.31
CA SER A 169 -0.54 1.60 -8.28
C SER A 169 -0.36 3.03 -8.76
N ARG A 170 -1.35 3.89 -8.52
CA ARG A 170 -1.31 5.32 -8.80
C ARG A 170 -1.53 6.12 -7.52
N ARG A 171 -0.96 7.33 -7.46
CA ARG A 171 -1.13 8.25 -6.33
C ARG A 171 -1.94 9.45 -6.78
N ILE A 172 -2.98 9.76 -6.03
CA ILE A 172 -3.86 10.90 -6.27
C ILE A 172 -3.67 11.85 -5.09
N HIS A 173 -3.04 13.00 -5.33
CA HIS A 173 -2.82 14.00 -4.30
C HIS A 173 -4.12 14.74 -3.97
N ILE A 174 -4.36 14.96 -2.68
CA ILE A 174 -5.51 15.70 -2.15
C ILE A 174 -5.06 17.12 -1.83
N PRO A 175 -5.41 18.12 -2.67
CA PRO A 175 -4.98 19.50 -2.45
C PRO A 175 -5.64 20.11 -1.21
N GLY A 176 -4.97 21.10 -0.61
CA GLY A 176 -5.56 22.00 0.38
C GLY A 176 -5.78 21.40 1.77
N LEU A 177 -5.18 20.25 2.09
CA LEU A 177 -5.23 19.70 3.44
C LEU A 177 -4.42 20.58 4.42
N PRO A 178 -5.00 21.03 5.54
CA PRO A 178 -4.27 21.83 6.51
C PRO A 178 -3.12 21.02 7.12
N GLN A 179 -1.95 21.65 7.30
CA GLN A 179 -0.75 21.00 7.88
C GLN A 179 -1.00 20.35 9.26
N LYS A 180 -2.02 20.79 10.00
CA LYS A 180 -2.46 20.17 11.26
C LYS A 180 -3.08 18.77 11.09
N LEU A 181 -3.60 18.45 9.89
CA LEU A 181 -4.09 17.12 9.48
C LEU A 181 -3.00 16.30 8.75
N ILE A 182 -1.94 16.97 8.30
CA ILE A 182 -0.69 16.38 7.79
C ILE A 182 0.45 16.57 8.81
N PRO A 183 0.26 16.33 10.12
CA PRO A 183 1.40 16.40 11.00
C PRO A 183 2.37 15.30 10.57
N ALA A 184 3.68 15.57 10.58
CA ALA A 184 4.64 14.48 10.74
C ALA A 184 4.22 13.77 12.02
N SER A 185 3.69 12.53 11.89
CA SER A 185 2.88 11.86 12.93
C SER A 185 3.30 12.24 14.36
N PRO A 186 2.47 12.99 15.12
CA PRO A 186 2.67 13.18 16.53
C PRO A 186 2.22 11.87 17.18
N GLU A 187 3.18 11.02 17.53
CA GLU A 187 3.02 9.89 18.45
C GLU A 187 1.92 8.84 18.10
N ASP A 188 1.62 8.64 16.81
CA ASP A 188 0.99 7.39 16.35
C ASP A 188 2.07 6.29 16.42
N ILE A 189 2.19 5.66 17.59
CA ILE A 189 2.95 4.44 17.93
C ILE A 189 3.83 3.96 16.77
N ARG A 190 4.98 4.63 16.59
CA ARG A 190 6.07 4.06 15.83
C ARG A 190 6.62 2.95 16.70
N ILE A 191 6.08 1.75 16.52
CA ILE A 191 6.92 0.57 16.72
C ILE A 191 8.15 0.84 15.86
N PRO A 192 9.35 0.95 16.45
CA PRO A 192 10.50 1.56 15.81
C PRO A 192 10.82 0.83 14.51
N VAL A 193 10.43 1.41 13.37
CA VAL A 193 10.90 0.90 12.08
C VAL A 193 12.41 1.04 12.07
N PRO A 194 13.16 0.02 11.61
CA PRO A 194 14.60 0.12 11.47
C PRO A 194 14.91 1.41 10.68
N PRO A 195 15.89 2.23 11.08
CA PRO A 195 16.18 3.46 10.37
C PRO A 195 16.61 3.08 8.94
N SER A 196 15.77 3.40 7.96
CA SER A 196 16.10 3.31 6.53
C SER A 196 17.12 4.37 6.11
N VAL A 197 18.11 4.71 6.94
CA VAL A 197 19.24 5.57 6.59
C VAL A 197 20.38 5.24 7.55
N VAL A 198 21.40 4.52 7.08
CA VAL A 198 22.73 4.58 7.69
C VAL A 198 23.24 6.02 7.57
N PRO A 199 23.53 6.73 8.68
CA PRO A 199 24.27 7.98 8.58
C PRO A 199 25.66 7.64 8.04
N SER A 200 26.02 8.21 6.89
CA SER A 200 27.40 8.21 6.42
C SER A 200 28.27 8.87 7.49
N GLY A 201 29.02 8.06 8.24
CA GLY A 201 29.92 8.59 9.27
C GLY A 201 30.30 7.64 10.39
N ALA A 202 30.66 6.39 10.10
CA ALA A 202 31.53 5.61 10.99
C ALA A 202 32.26 4.53 10.19
N VAL A 203 33.58 4.53 10.35
CA VAL A 203 34.57 3.75 9.60
C VAL A 203 34.41 2.22 9.78
N SER A 204 34.47 1.48 8.68
CA SER A 204 34.76 0.03 8.68
C SER A 204 36.20 -0.20 8.20
N PRO A 205 36.97 -1.14 8.78
CA PRO A 205 38.21 -1.58 8.17
C PRO A 205 37.94 -2.70 7.14
N MET A 206 38.36 -2.45 5.87
CA MET A 206 38.86 -3.41 4.85
C MET A 206 37.98 -4.63 4.47
N SER A 207 37.79 -5.10 3.24
CA SER A 207 38.18 -4.79 1.85
C SER A 207 37.45 -5.80 0.95
N GLY A 208 37.10 -5.43 -0.29
CA GLY A 208 37.04 -6.39 -1.40
C GLY A 208 35.77 -6.45 -2.25
N LEU A 209 35.92 -6.05 -3.52
CA LEU A 209 35.13 -6.38 -4.72
C LEU A 209 33.70 -5.83 -4.82
N GLY A 210 33.48 -4.98 -5.84
CA GLY A 210 32.27 -4.19 -6.03
C GLY A 210 31.21 -4.77 -6.95
N THR A 211 30.03 -4.16 -6.85
CA THR A 211 28.97 -4.03 -7.87
C THR A 211 28.01 -2.92 -7.43
N PRO A 212 27.37 -2.16 -8.34
CA PRO A 212 26.56 -1.00 -7.97
C PRO A 212 25.16 -1.43 -7.52
N ALA A 213 24.72 -1.00 -6.34
CA ALA A 213 23.36 -1.18 -5.84
C ALA A 213 22.58 0.13 -5.96
N HIS A 214 21.57 0.14 -6.83
CA HIS A 214 20.55 1.18 -6.93
C HIS A 214 19.53 0.97 -5.81
N GLY A 215 19.18 2.02 -5.08
CA GLY A 215 18.21 1.97 -3.97
C GLY A 215 16.77 1.80 -4.47
N THR A 216 16.02 0.92 -3.81
CA THR A 216 14.60 0.69 -4.09
C THR A 216 13.74 1.69 -3.33
N GLN A 217 13.42 2.81 -3.98
CA GLN A 217 12.20 3.57 -3.70
C GLN A 217 11.01 2.79 -4.26
N THR A 218 9.80 2.98 -3.71
CA THR A 218 8.57 2.52 -4.37
C THR A 218 8.55 3.13 -5.78
N PRO A 219 8.56 2.35 -6.87
CA PRO A 219 8.89 2.88 -8.19
C PRO A 219 7.82 3.85 -8.72
N GLU A 220 8.28 5.02 -9.19
CA GLU A 220 7.52 5.94 -10.04
C GLU A 220 7.70 5.53 -11.51
N SER A 221 6.64 5.17 -12.23
CA SER A 221 6.70 4.97 -13.68
C SER A 221 6.39 6.28 -14.42
N SER A 222 7.43 7.01 -14.81
CA SER A 222 7.33 8.08 -15.82
C SER A 222 7.78 7.54 -17.17
N GLY A 223 6.91 7.65 -18.17
CA GLY A 223 7.17 7.18 -19.53
C GLY A 223 8.17 8.07 -20.28
N LYS A 224 9.02 7.43 -21.10
CA LYS A 224 9.60 8.01 -22.32
C LYS A 224 10.07 6.91 -23.29
N GLU A 225 9.74 7.12 -24.56
CA GLU A 225 10.10 6.30 -25.72
C GLU A 225 11.61 6.19 -25.96
N ALA A 226 12.04 5.05 -26.51
CA ALA A 226 12.74 4.91 -27.81
C ALA A 226 13.67 3.67 -27.82
N GLY A 227 13.64 2.89 -28.91
CA GLY A 227 14.74 1.98 -29.26
C GLY A 227 14.28 0.66 -29.84
N GLY A 228 14.04 0.63 -31.16
CA GLY A 228 13.68 -0.58 -31.90
C GLY A 228 14.80 -1.63 -31.94
N LEU A 229 14.40 -2.89 -32.09
CA LEU A 229 15.27 -4.01 -32.45
C LEU A 229 14.56 -4.93 -33.46
N PRO A 230 15.33 -5.63 -34.32
CA PRO A 230 14.90 -5.97 -35.67
C PRO A 230 14.18 -7.32 -35.77
N LEU A 231 13.30 -7.43 -36.77
CA LEU A 231 12.68 -8.68 -37.21
C LEU A 231 13.73 -9.73 -37.58
N ARG A 232 13.65 -10.92 -36.95
CA ARG A 232 14.28 -12.14 -37.45
C ARG A 232 13.29 -12.93 -38.30
N ARG A 233 13.72 -13.20 -39.54
CA ARG A 233 13.04 -13.93 -40.61
C ARG A 233 12.66 -15.36 -40.24
N ALA A 234 11.55 -15.77 -40.86
CA ALA A 234 11.03 -17.12 -40.96
C ALA A 234 12.03 -18.14 -41.56
N GLY A 235 12.05 -19.34 -41.00
CA GLY A 235 12.33 -20.61 -41.69
C GLY A 235 11.17 -21.54 -41.34
N GLY A 236 10.42 -22.14 -42.25
CA GLY A 236 10.86 -22.84 -43.45
C GLY A 236 10.69 -24.33 -43.17
N ALA A 237 9.47 -24.84 -43.34
CA ALA A 237 9.10 -26.24 -43.15
C ALA A 237 9.78 -27.14 -44.20
N PRO A 238 10.17 -28.40 -43.87
CA PRO A 238 10.72 -29.32 -44.85
C PRO A 238 9.59 -30.05 -45.62
N PRO A 239 9.83 -30.44 -46.89
CA PRO A 239 8.82 -31.09 -47.72
C PRO A 239 8.69 -32.59 -47.42
N ALA A 240 7.49 -33.09 -47.65
CA ALA A 240 7.13 -34.51 -47.65
C ALA A 240 7.65 -35.20 -48.92
N ASP A 241 8.14 -36.42 -48.79
CA ASP A 241 8.46 -37.31 -49.91
C ASP A 241 7.50 -38.52 -49.99
N PRO A 242 7.30 -39.09 -51.18
CA PRO A 242 6.14 -39.89 -51.51
C PRO A 242 6.38 -41.41 -51.44
N LYS A 243 5.26 -42.13 -51.47
CA LYS A 243 5.05 -43.58 -51.51
C LYS A 243 6.04 -44.38 -52.37
N SER A 244 6.47 -45.51 -51.79
CA SER A 244 6.49 -46.84 -52.41
C SER A 244 6.59 -47.91 -51.33
#